data_AF-A0A927JGV8-F1
#
_entry.id   AF-A0A927JGV8-F1
#
_cell.length_a   1.000
_cell.length_b   1.000
_cell.length_c   1.000
_cell.angle_alpha   90.00
_cell.angle_beta   90.00
_cell.angle_gamma   90.00
#
_symmetry.space_group_name_H-M   'P 1'
#
loop_
_entity.id
_entity.type
_entity.pdbx_description
1 polymer ?
#
loop_
_entity_poly.entity_id
_entity_poly.type
_entity_poly.pdbx_seq_one_letter_code
_entity_poly.pdbx_strand_id
1 'polypeptide(L)' 'MRGRASLTAAILTFGGSLAAGPAHACTLCHSRIADDVRAAVFGPGFWSDAVALISPVPLLAAMVIVMRRYLP' A
#
# COMPACT_ATOMS: atom_id res chain seq x y z
N MET A 1 20.29 -7.77 13.13
CA MET A 1 19.77 -6.37 13.20
C MET A 1 20.04 -5.56 11.91
N ARG A 2 20.00 -6.15 10.70
CA ARG A 2 20.35 -5.47 9.42
C ARG A 2 19.16 -4.94 8.60
N GLY A 3 17.92 -5.25 8.98
CA GLY A 3 16.71 -4.88 8.21
C GLY A 3 16.11 -3.50 8.50
N ARG A 4 16.46 -2.86 9.62
CA ARG A 4 15.84 -1.59 10.03
C ARG A 4 16.35 -0.37 9.26
N ALA A 5 17.59 -0.39 8.77
CA ALA A 5 18.19 0.72 8.05
C ALA A 5 17.63 0.89 6.61
N SER A 6 17.13 -0.19 6.01
CA SER A 6 16.55 -0.15 4.66
C SER A 6 15.16 0.49 4.64
N LEU A 7 14.38 0.30 5.72
CA LEU A 7 13.03 0.83 5.84
C LEU A 7 13.02 2.35 6.08
N THR A 8 13.95 2.86 6.91
CA THR A 8 14.11 4.30 7.12
C THR A 8 14.63 5.02 5.87
N ALA A 9 15.53 4.40 5.11
CA ALA A 9 15.98 4.94 3.83
C ALA A 9 14.82 5.02 2.82
N ALA A 10 13.97 3.98 2.71
CA ALA A 10 12.80 4.00 1.84
C ALA A 10 11.82 5.12 2.23
N ILE A 11 11.56 5.32 3.53
CA ILE A 11 10.67 6.38 4.03
C ILE A 11 11.25 7.78 3.76
N LEU A 12 12.56 7.97 3.93
CA LEU A 12 13.24 9.24 3.63
C LEU A 12 13.26 9.54 2.13
N THR A 13 13.40 8.51 1.28
CA THR A 13 13.41 8.70 -0.18
C THR A 13 12.00 9.00 -0.70
N PHE A 14 10.97 8.31 -0.21
CA PHE A 14 9.57 8.62 -0.52
C PHE A 14 9.12 9.97 0.05
N GLY A 15 9.52 10.29 1.28
CA GLY A 15 9.24 11.57 1.93
C GLY A 15 9.96 12.75 1.27
N GLY A 16 11.17 12.54 0.76
CA GLY A 16 11.95 13.55 0.04
C GLY A 16 11.34 13.92 -1.31
N SER A 17 10.69 12.98 -2.01
CA SER A 17 9.96 13.27 -3.26
C SER A 17 8.72 14.14 -3.04
N LEU A 18 8.15 14.16 -1.83
CA LEU A 18 7.04 15.03 -1.44
C LEU A 18 7.50 16.46 -1.04
N ALA A 19 8.80 16.65 -0.80
CA ALA A 19 9.37 17.95 -0.44
C ALA A 19 9.59 18.89 -1.64
N ALA A 20 9.48 18.38 -2.87
CA ALA A 20 9.47 19.18 -4.08
C ALA A 20 8.10 19.84 -4.32
N GLY A 21 7.60 20.63 -3.36
CA GLY A 21 6.46 21.55 -3.45
C GLY A 21 5.11 21.02 -4.00
N PRO A 22 3.96 21.55 -3.55
CA PRO A 22 2.65 21.13 -4.07
C PRO A 22 2.53 21.32 -5.59
N ALA A 23 3.14 22.36 -6.16
CA ALA A 23 3.10 22.63 -7.60
C ALA A 23 3.88 21.59 -8.45
N HIS A 24 5.03 21.11 -7.98
CA HIS A 24 5.82 20.12 -8.71
C HIS A 24 5.22 18.72 -8.57
N ALA A 25 4.70 18.39 -7.39
CA ALA A 25 3.88 17.21 -7.17
C ALA A 25 2.65 17.21 -8.08
N CYS A 26 1.99 18.35 -8.31
CA CYS A 26 0.88 18.47 -9.27
C CYS A 26 1.31 18.14 -10.70
N THR A 27 2.46 18.63 -11.18
CA THR A 27 2.94 18.31 -12.54
C THR A 27 3.27 16.83 -12.73
N LEU A 28 3.78 16.17 -11.69
CA LEU A 28 4.01 14.73 -11.71
C LEU A 28 2.69 13.97 -11.68
N CYS A 29 1.76 14.36 -10.79
CA CYS A 29 0.44 13.75 -10.63
C CYS A 29 -0.49 13.91 -11.84
N HIS A 30 -0.29 14.93 -12.68
CA HIS A 30 -1.07 15.21 -13.89
C HIS A 30 -0.27 15.01 -15.18
N SER A 31 0.91 14.39 -15.10
CA SER A 31 1.64 14.00 -16.30
C SER A 31 0.91 12.84 -16.99
N ARG A 32 1.00 12.74 -18.32
CA ARG A 32 0.48 11.58 -19.07
C ARG A 32 1.00 10.25 -18.51
N ILE A 33 2.26 10.23 -18.08
CA ILE A 33 2.88 9.05 -17.48
C ILE A 33 2.16 8.64 -16.19
N ALA A 34 1.77 9.60 -15.35
CA ALA A 34 1.02 9.30 -14.13
C ALA A 34 -0.40 8.81 -14.42
N ASP A 35 -1.05 9.33 -15.46
CA ASP A 35 -2.36 8.85 -15.89
C ASP A 35 -2.27 7.42 -16.45
N ASP A 36 -1.26 7.12 -17.27
CA ASP A 36 -1.01 5.77 -17.79
C ASP A 36 -0.69 4.79 -16.66
N VAL A 37 0.15 5.20 -15.69
CA VAL A 37 0.45 4.38 -14.50
C VAL A 37 -0.79 4.18 -13.64
N ARG A 38 -1.62 5.21 -13.43
CA ARG A 38 -2.89 5.05 -12.71
C ARG A 38 -3.84 4.10 -13.41
N ALA A 39 -3.96 4.20 -14.74
CA ALA A 39 -4.81 3.31 -15.52
C ALA A 39 -4.31 1.86 -15.46
N ALA A 40 -2.99 1.65 -15.46
CA ALA A 40 -2.37 0.34 -15.32
C ALA A 40 -2.51 -0.25 -13.91
N VAL A 41 -2.33 0.57 -12.86
CA VAL A 41 -2.37 0.14 -11.46
C VAL A 41 -3.80 -0.01 -10.94
N PHE A 42 -4.65 0.99 -11.18
CA PHE A 42 -6.06 1.02 -10.76
C PHE A 42 -6.98 0.53 -11.89
N GLY A 43 -6.52 -0.48 -12.64
CA GLY A 43 -7.31 -1.10 -13.69
C GLY A 43 -8.61 -1.72 -13.15
N PRO A 44 -9.49 -2.22 -14.04
CA PRO A 44 -10.80 -2.75 -13.67
C PRO A 44 -10.77 -3.85 -12.60
N GLY A 45 -9.68 -4.62 -12.52
CA GLY A 45 -9.48 -5.70 -11.54
C GLY A 45 -8.85 -5.27 -10.22
N PHE A 46 -8.40 -4.02 -10.08
CA PHE A 46 -7.67 -3.57 -8.90
C PHE A 46 -8.45 -3.83 -7.60
N TRP A 47 -9.74 -3.52 -7.59
CA TRP A 47 -10.58 -3.70 -6.41
C TRP A 47 -10.82 -5.17 -6.07
N SER A 48 -11.03 -6.03 -7.08
CA SER A 48 -11.18 -7.47 -6.86
C SER A 48 -9.90 -8.08 -6.32
N ASP A 49 -8.74 -7.70 -6.86
CA ASP A 49 -7.44 -8.21 -6.44
C ASP A 49 -7.07 -7.71 -5.03
N ALA A 50 -7.36 -6.43 -4.74
CA ALA A 50 -7.16 -5.86 -3.40
C ALA A 50 -8.04 -6.55 -2.35
N VAL A 51 -9.30 -6.83 -2.67
CA VAL A 51 -10.21 -7.57 -1.78
C VAL A 51 -9.73 -9.01 -1.61
N ALA A 52 -9.32 -9.68 -2.69
CA ALA A 52 -8.78 -11.04 -2.61
C ALA A 52 -7.55 -11.09 -1.69
N LEU A 53 -6.66 -10.10 -1.78
CA LEU A 53 -5.45 -9.99 -0.95
C LEU A 53 -5.77 -9.74 0.53
N ILE A 54 -6.78 -8.91 0.81
CA ILE A 54 -7.14 -8.53 2.19
C ILE A 54 -8.08 -9.57 2.84
N SER A 55 -8.87 -10.31 2.06
CA SER A 55 -9.88 -11.27 2.53
C SER A 55 -9.38 -12.33 3.53
N PRO A 56 -8.11 -12.81 3.51
CA PRO A 56 -7.66 -13.81 4.48
C PRO A 56 -7.47 -13.22 5.87
N VAL A 57 -7.21 -11.91 5.99
CA VAL A 57 -6.91 -11.25 7.27
C VAL A 57 -8.10 -11.29 8.25
N PRO A 58 -9.33 -10.85 7.88
CA PRO A 58 -10.47 -10.94 8.78
C PRO A 58 -10.85 -12.39 9.10
N LEU A 59 -10.64 -13.32 8.17
CA LEU A 59 -10.88 -14.74 8.38
C LEU A 59 -9.93 -15.32 9.44
N LEU A 60 -8.63 -15.03 9.31
CA LEU A 60 -7.62 -15.42 10.29
C LEU A 60 -7.87 -14.76 11.65
N ALA A 61 -8.25 -13.48 11.68
CA ALA A 61 -8.59 -12.78 12.91
C ALA A 61 -9.78 -13.43 13.62
N ALA A 62 -10.84 -13.78 12.88
CA ALA A 62 -11.99 -14.50 13.41
C ALA A 62 -11.59 -15.88 13.96
N MET A 63 -10.76 -16.64 13.24
CA MET A 63 -10.25 -17.93 13.71
C MET A 63 -9.46 -17.80 15.02
N VAL A 64 -8.60 -16.79 15.14
CA VAL A 64 -7.83 -16.55 16.40
C VAL A 64 -8.77 -16.25 17.57
N ILE A 65 -9.81 -15.43 17.35
CA ILE A 65 -10.80 -15.10 18.39
C ILE A 65 -11.58 -16.35 18.82
N VAL A 66 -12.02 -17.16 17.85
CA VAL A 66 -12.72 -18.43 18.11
C VAL A 66 -11.80 -19.40 18.85
N MET A 67 -10.56 -19.60 18.40
CA MET A 67 -9.60 -20.47 19.08
C MET A 67 -9.35 -20.02 20.52
N ARG A 68 -9.18 -18.72 20.78
CA ARG A 68 -9.02 -18.20 22.14
C ARG A 68 -10.24 -18.40 23.03
N ARG A 69 -11.44 -18.52 22.45
CA ARG A 69 -12.69 -18.68 23.21
C ARG A 69 -13.02 -20.14 23.50
N TYR A 70 -12.58 -21.07 22.65
CA TYR A 70 -12.98 -22.47 22.73
C TYR A 70 -11.84 -23.46 22.96
N LEU A 71 -10.57 -23.06 22.79
CA LEU A 71 -9.42 -23.85 23.27
C LEU A 71 -9.00 -23.31 24.65
N PRO A 72 -8.91 -24.17 25.68
CA PRO A 72 -8.45 -23.81 27.02
C PRO A 72 -6.96 -23.45 27.06
#